data_AF-A0A3N6DWS2-F1
#
_entry.id   AF-A0A3N6DWS2-F1
#
_cell.length_a   1.000
_cell.length_b   1.000
_cell.length_c   1.000
_cell.angle_alpha   90.00
_cell.angle_beta   90.00
_cell.angle_gamma   90.00
#
_symmetry.space_group_name_H-M   'P 1'
#
loop_
_entity.id
_entity.type
_entity.pdbx_description
1 polymer ?
#
loop_
_entity_poly.entity_id
_entity_poly.type
_entity_poly.pdbx_seq_one_letter_code
_entity_poly.pdbx_strand_id
1 'polypeptide(L)'
;MDDRGTTGRTRNGPAAGRHGAQDTVDTRSDALLTAAIRDGGDAGATAELYRRHAPAVLLYARSCCRDPHTAEDLASEAFARTVRAVRDGKGPVEAWRPYLLAVVRHTAADWADQARRVDLTPGFGTWADSAAARRRGGER
;
A
#
# COMPACT_ATOMS: atom_id res chain seq x y z
N MET A 1 -58.62 -42.82 -17.50
CA MET A 1 -59.29 -41.53 -17.71
C MET A 1 -59.02 -40.59 -16.55
N ASP A 2 -58.01 -39.75 -16.57
CA ASP A 2 -56.66 -39.85 -17.11
C ASP A 2 -55.80 -38.93 -16.24
N ASP A 3 -54.55 -39.36 -16.16
CA ASP A 3 -53.35 -38.61 -15.82
C ASP A 3 -53.43 -37.10 -16.09
N ARG A 4 -53.13 -36.29 -15.07
CA ARG A 4 -52.45 -35.01 -15.27
C ARG A 4 -51.44 -34.77 -14.16
N GLY A 5 -50.21 -35.18 -14.42
CA GLY A 5 -49.13 -34.22 -14.57
C GLY A 5 -48.65 -33.50 -13.32
N THR A 6 -47.76 -34.17 -12.59
CA THR A 6 -46.62 -33.56 -11.89
C THR A 6 -45.88 -32.55 -12.77
N THR A 7 -45.67 -31.33 -12.29
CA THR A 7 -44.34 -30.68 -12.35
C THR A 7 -44.19 -29.73 -11.16
N GLY A 8 -43.21 -30.04 -10.32
CA GLY A 8 -42.73 -29.14 -9.28
C GLY A 8 -42.13 -27.89 -9.90
N ARG A 9 -42.39 -26.75 -9.26
CA ARG A 9 -41.59 -25.55 -9.44
C ARG A 9 -41.19 -25.02 -8.07
N THR A 10 -39.95 -25.33 -7.76
CA THR A 10 -39.13 -24.72 -6.73
C THR A 10 -39.24 -23.21 -6.76
N ARG A 11 -39.46 -22.58 -5.61
CA ARG A 11 -38.85 -21.27 -5.32
C ARG A 11 -38.28 -21.29 -3.92
N ASN A 12 -36.96 -21.27 -3.95
CA ASN A 12 -35.96 -21.10 -2.90
C ASN A 12 -36.40 -20.20 -1.74
N GLY A 13 -36.01 -20.62 -0.53
CA GLY A 13 -36.21 -19.88 0.72
C GLY A 13 -35.37 -18.61 0.85
N PRO A 14 -35.57 -17.84 1.93
CA PRO A 14 -34.85 -16.60 2.17
C PRO A 14 -33.51 -16.90 2.84
N ALA A 15 -32.40 -16.59 2.18
CA ALA A 15 -31.08 -16.58 2.81
C ALA A 15 -30.13 -15.62 2.08
N ALA A 16 -30.48 -14.34 2.05
CA ALA A 16 -29.51 -13.28 1.76
C ALA A 16 -28.81 -12.85 3.05
N GLY A 17 -28.09 -13.77 3.69
CA GLY A 17 -27.07 -13.46 4.68
C GLY A 17 -25.84 -12.93 3.96
N ARG A 18 -25.87 -11.66 3.54
CA ARG A 18 -24.71 -11.02 2.90
C ARG A 18 -23.78 -10.42 3.95
N HIS A 19 -22.62 -11.06 4.06
CA HIS A 19 -21.33 -10.49 4.48
C HIS A 19 -21.22 -10.01 5.92
N GLY A 20 -21.45 -10.91 6.87
CA GLY A 20 -20.57 -10.97 8.04
C GLY A 20 -19.20 -11.48 7.59
N ALA A 21 -18.45 -10.67 6.84
CA ALA A 21 -17.05 -10.96 6.56
C ALA A 21 -16.38 -11.07 7.92
N GLN A 22 -15.93 -12.27 8.25
CA GLN A 22 -15.41 -12.57 9.55
C GLN A 22 -14.23 -11.62 9.82
N ASP A 23 -14.34 -10.80 10.87
CA ASP A 23 -13.21 -10.08 11.47
C ASP A 23 -12.29 -11.07 12.21
N THR A 24 -12.07 -12.24 11.61
CA THR A 24 -11.11 -13.22 12.08
C THR A 24 -9.76 -12.66 11.75
N VAL A 25 -9.04 -12.22 12.79
CA VAL A 25 -7.61 -11.92 12.71
C VAL A 25 -6.94 -13.09 12.01
N ASP A 26 -6.42 -12.83 10.80
CA ASP A 26 -5.63 -13.82 10.09
C ASP A 26 -4.34 -14.01 10.87
N THR A 27 -4.02 -15.26 11.23
CA THR A 27 -2.87 -15.60 12.09
C THR A 27 -1.64 -16.03 11.29
N ARG A 28 -1.72 -16.05 9.95
CA ARG A 28 -0.59 -16.37 9.07
C ARG A 28 0.57 -15.41 9.32
N SER A 29 1.81 -15.88 9.23
CA SER A 29 2.97 -15.00 9.30
C SER A 29 3.03 -14.03 8.12
N ASP A 30 3.76 -12.92 8.27
CA ASP A 30 3.93 -11.94 7.18
C ASP A 30 4.51 -12.59 5.90
N ALA A 31 5.36 -13.61 6.04
CA ALA A 31 5.88 -14.39 4.92
C ALA A 31 4.78 -15.14 4.16
N LEU A 32 3.86 -15.79 4.88
CA LEU A 32 2.74 -16.52 4.28
C LEU A 32 1.72 -15.56 3.64
N LEU A 33 1.47 -14.40 4.28
CA LEU A 33 0.63 -13.36 3.69
C LEU A 33 1.25 -12.79 2.41
N THR A 34 2.57 -12.59 2.40
CA THR A 34 3.31 -12.15 1.21
C THR A 34 3.23 -13.16 0.07
N ALA A 35 3.39 -14.45 0.36
CA ALA A 35 3.24 -15.50 -0.63
C ALA A 35 1.82 -15.49 -1.25
N ALA A 36 0.79 -15.37 -0.42
CA ALA A 36 -0.60 -15.26 -0.90
C ALA A 36 -0.86 -14.03 -1.79
N ILE A 37 -0.19 -12.89 -1.51
CA ILE A 37 -0.24 -11.71 -2.38
C ILE A 37 0.43 -12.00 -3.74
N ARG A 38 1.54 -12.73 -3.75
CA ARG A 38 2.28 -13.08 -4.98
C ARG A 38 1.54 -14.11 -5.84
N ASP A 39 0.93 -15.11 -5.22
CA ASP A 39 0.32 -16.24 -5.93
C ASP A 39 -1.01 -15.89 -6.61
N GLY A 40 -1.71 -14.84 -6.14
CA GLY A 40 -3.00 -14.47 -6.72
C GLY A 40 -3.57 -13.14 -6.26
N GLY A 41 -2.79 -12.28 -5.57
CA GLY A 41 -3.25 -10.99 -5.12
C GLY A 41 -4.31 -11.04 -4.02
N ASP A 42 -4.19 -11.99 -3.08
CA ASP A 42 -5.11 -12.15 -1.94
C ASP A 42 -5.37 -10.80 -1.23
N ALA A 43 -6.60 -10.29 -1.38
CA ALA A 43 -7.04 -9.03 -0.81
C ALA A 43 -7.11 -9.09 0.73
N GLY A 44 -7.45 -10.24 1.29
CA GLY A 44 -7.45 -10.47 2.74
C GLY A 44 -6.04 -10.43 3.31
N ALA A 45 -5.07 -11.03 2.61
CA ALA A 45 -3.68 -10.97 3.03
C ALA A 45 -3.10 -9.54 2.98
N THR A 46 -3.45 -8.78 1.94
CA THR A 46 -3.07 -7.37 1.84
C THR A 46 -3.68 -6.54 2.98
N ALA A 47 -4.97 -6.76 3.27
CA ALA A 47 -5.67 -6.05 4.35
C ALA A 47 -5.07 -6.38 5.72
N GLU A 48 -4.72 -7.63 5.99
CA GLU A 48 -4.12 -8.01 7.27
C GLU A 48 -2.73 -7.39 7.47
N LEU A 49 -1.86 -7.43 6.45
CA LEU A 49 -0.56 -6.77 6.51
C LEU A 49 -0.71 -5.26 6.73
N TYR A 50 -1.71 -4.63 6.11
CA TYR A 50 -2.05 -3.25 6.39
C TYR A 50 -2.44 -3.05 7.85
N ARG A 51 -3.41 -3.81 8.40
CA ARG A 51 -3.84 -3.68 9.80
C ARG A 51 -2.68 -3.84 10.80
N ARG A 52 -1.81 -4.82 10.59
CA ARG A 52 -0.66 -5.10 11.48
C ARG A 52 0.36 -3.97 11.53
N HIS A 53 0.65 -3.36 10.38
CA HIS A 53 1.77 -2.43 10.24
C HIS A 53 1.33 -0.96 10.21
N ALA A 54 0.08 -0.66 9.85
CA ALA A 54 -0.42 0.70 9.70
C ALA A 54 -0.18 1.60 10.93
N PRO A 55 -0.42 1.15 12.18
CA PRO A 55 -0.17 2.01 13.35
C PRO A 55 1.29 2.48 13.46
N ALA A 56 2.24 1.60 13.13
CA ALA A 56 3.66 1.90 13.20
C ALA A 56 4.11 2.85 12.09
N VAL A 57 3.64 2.58 10.87
CA VAL A 57 3.96 3.37 9.69
C VAL A 57 3.38 4.77 9.82
N LEU A 58 2.14 4.90 10.29
CA LEU A 58 1.50 6.19 10.51
C LEU A 58 2.22 7.00 11.60
N LEU A 59 2.62 6.36 12.71
CA LEU A 59 3.40 7.04 13.75
C LEU A 59 4.71 7.59 13.20
N TYR A 60 5.40 6.82 12.35
CA TYR A 60 6.65 7.27 11.74
C TYR A 60 6.40 8.37 10.70
N ALA A 61 5.39 8.25 9.84
CA ALA A 61 5.03 9.25 8.86
C ALA A 61 4.70 10.61 9.51
N ARG A 62 4.03 10.61 10.67
CA ARG A 62 3.79 11.82 11.47
C ARG A 62 5.05 12.49 11.99
N SER A 63 6.17 11.76 12.12
CA SER A 63 7.47 12.36 12.43
C SER A 63 8.14 13.01 11.22
N CYS A 64 7.72 12.63 10.00
CA CYS A 64 8.25 13.16 8.74
C CYS A 64 7.47 14.38 8.22
N CYS A 65 6.21 14.53 8.60
CA CYS A 65 5.30 15.57 8.09
C CYS A 65 4.77 16.46 9.23
N ARG A 66 4.51 17.73 8.94
CA ARG A 66 3.89 18.66 9.90
C ARG A 66 2.37 18.54 9.95
N ASP A 67 1.77 18.12 8.84
CA ASP A 67 0.32 18.02 8.65
C ASP A 67 -0.15 16.54 8.78
N PRO A 68 -1.21 16.26 9.57
CA PRO A 68 -1.72 14.90 9.75
C PRO A 68 -2.23 14.25 8.46
N HIS A 69 -2.88 14.99 7.56
CA HIS A 69 -3.40 14.43 6.32
C HIS A 69 -2.26 14.01 5.38
N THR A 70 -1.24 14.86 5.26
CA THR A 70 -0.01 14.55 4.51
C THR A 70 0.69 13.31 5.05
N ALA A 71 0.68 13.10 6.38
CA ALA A 71 1.23 11.89 6.98
C ALA A 71 0.43 10.62 6.63
N GLU A 72 -0.90 10.72 6.56
CA GLU A 72 -1.79 9.63 6.14
C GLU A 72 -1.61 9.27 4.67
N ASP A 73 -1.47 10.28 3.80
CA ASP A 73 -1.16 10.10 2.38
C ASP A 73 0.21 9.45 2.20
N LEU A 74 1.22 9.90 2.95
CA LEU A 74 2.57 9.34 2.91
C LEU A 74 2.59 7.87 3.32
N ALA A 75 1.87 7.53 4.40
CA ALA A 75 1.74 6.15 4.84
C ALA A 75 1.03 5.30 3.77
N SER A 76 -0.07 5.80 3.20
CA SER A 76 -0.85 5.12 2.17
C SER A 76 -0.02 4.86 0.90
N GLU A 77 0.74 5.85 0.44
CA GLU A 77 1.63 5.72 -0.71
C GLU A 77 2.75 4.71 -0.44
N ALA A 78 3.34 4.73 0.77
CA ALA A 78 4.37 3.77 1.14
C ALA A 78 3.85 2.32 1.13
N PHE A 79 2.62 2.10 1.63
CA PHE A 79 1.95 0.81 1.54
C PHE A 79 1.67 0.43 0.09
N ALA A 80 1.11 1.33 -0.72
CA ALA A 80 0.79 1.06 -2.11
C ALA A 80 2.04 0.67 -2.92
N ARG A 81 3.16 1.39 -2.75
CA ARG A 81 4.45 1.06 -3.36
C ARG A 81 4.96 -0.30 -2.92
N THR A 82 4.85 -0.61 -1.62
CA THR A 82 5.30 -1.89 -1.08
C THR A 82 4.48 -3.06 -1.61
N VAL A 83 3.14 -2.95 -1.65
CA VAL A 83 2.27 -4.00 -2.20
C VAL A 83 2.53 -4.22 -3.69
N ARG A 84 2.73 -3.15 -4.46
CA ARG A 84 3.13 -3.26 -5.88
C ARG A 84 4.48 -4.00 -6.01
N ALA A 85 5.48 -3.60 -5.24
CA ALA A 85 6.79 -4.26 -5.24
C ALA A 85 6.68 -5.75 -4.86
N VAL A 86 5.81 -6.11 -3.90
CA VAL A 86 5.58 -7.51 -3.51
C VAL A 86 4.96 -8.30 -4.66
N ARG A 87 3.94 -7.76 -5.33
CA ARG A 87 3.31 -8.38 -6.52
C ARG A 87 4.31 -8.57 -7.65
N ASP A 88 5.25 -7.64 -7.81
CA ASP A 88 6.34 -7.72 -8.79
C ASP A 88 7.51 -8.62 -8.34
N GLY A 89 7.42 -9.27 -7.18
CA GLY A 89 8.46 -10.16 -6.63
C GLY A 89 9.69 -9.45 -6.03
N LYS A 90 9.67 -8.12 -5.89
CA LYS A 90 10.80 -7.28 -5.45
C LYS A 90 10.68 -6.74 -4.01
N GLY A 91 9.50 -6.89 -3.38
CA GLY A 91 9.20 -6.39 -2.04
C GLY A 91 9.64 -7.30 -0.88
N PRO A 92 9.33 -6.92 0.37
CA PRO A 92 9.70 -7.69 1.55
C PRO A 92 9.07 -9.09 1.52
N VAL A 93 9.79 -10.07 2.07
CA VAL A 93 9.24 -11.41 2.32
C VAL A 93 8.64 -11.47 3.72
N GLU A 94 9.42 -11.13 4.75
CA GLU A 94 8.99 -11.17 6.15
C GLU A 94 9.17 -9.84 6.89
N ALA A 95 10.22 -9.08 6.56
CA ALA A 95 10.60 -7.86 7.27
C ALA A 95 9.80 -6.63 6.80
N TRP A 96 8.47 -6.69 6.88
CA TRP A 96 7.56 -5.65 6.37
C TRP A 96 7.75 -4.31 7.05
N ARG A 97 7.80 -4.30 8.38
CA ARG A 97 7.91 -3.05 9.15
C ARG A 97 9.15 -2.22 8.81
N PRO A 98 10.40 -2.74 8.90
CA PRO A 98 11.58 -1.95 8.53
C PRO A 98 11.58 -1.55 7.06
N TYR A 99 11.06 -2.39 6.16
CA TYR A 99 10.93 -2.04 4.74
C TYR A 99 9.98 -0.85 4.54
N LEU A 100 8.78 -0.90 5.15
CA LEU A 100 7.80 0.19 5.07
C LEU A 100 8.36 1.51 5.62
N LEU A 101 9.09 1.47 6.74
CA LEU A 101 9.73 2.67 7.30
C LEU A 101 10.77 3.26 6.33
N ALA A 102 11.55 2.41 5.65
CA ALA A 102 12.47 2.87 4.61
C ALA A 102 11.73 3.50 3.42
N VAL A 103 10.64 2.89 2.96
CA VAL A 103 9.80 3.44 1.87
C VAL A 103 9.17 4.77 2.26
N VAL A 104 8.69 4.93 3.50
CA VAL A 104 8.19 6.21 4.03
C VAL A 104 9.28 7.27 3.94
N ARG A 105 10.49 6.97 4.44
CA ARG A 105 11.61 7.91 4.43
C ARG A 105 11.99 8.35 3.01
N HIS A 106 12.08 7.41 2.07
CA HIS A 106 12.39 7.72 0.67
C HIS A 106 11.29 8.58 0.03
N THR A 107 10.03 8.20 0.20
CA THR A 107 8.90 8.94 -0.36
C THR A 107 8.79 10.35 0.23
N ALA A 108 9.05 10.51 1.53
CA ALA A 108 9.07 11.83 2.17
C ALA A 108 10.20 12.72 1.61
N ALA A 109 11.37 12.15 1.37
CA ALA A 109 12.49 12.87 0.75
C ALA A 109 12.16 13.29 -0.68
N ASP A 110 11.55 12.40 -1.48
CA ASP A 110 11.09 12.70 -2.84
C ASP A 110 10.09 13.87 -2.83
N TRP A 111 9.12 13.85 -1.92
CA TRP A 111 8.11 14.91 -1.80
C TRP A 111 8.72 16.25 -1.37
N ALA A 112 9.66 16.25 -0.43
CA ALA A 112 10.37 17.46 -0.01
C ALA A 112 11.19 18.06 -1.18
N ASP A 113 11.82 17.21 -1.98
CA ASP A 113 12.56 17.62 -3.17
C ASP A 113 11.63 18.16 -4.27
N GLN A 114 10.43 17.60 -4.42
CA GLN A 114 9.41 18.10 -5.35
C GLN A 114 8.83 19.43 -4.89
N ALA A 115 8.45 19.56 -3.61
CA ALA A 115 7.95 20.82 -3.05
C ALA A 115 8.95 21.96 -3.24
N ARG A 116 10.23 21.70 -2.94
CA ARG A 116 11.30 22.67 -3.16
C ARG A 116 11.45 23.10 -4.62
N ARG A 117 11.16 22.23 -5.60
CA ARG A 117 11.18 22.57 -7.03
C ARG A 117 9.96 23.37 -7.47
N VAL A 118 8.78 23.04 -6.95
CA VAL A 118 7.52 23.75 -7.27
C VAL A 118 7.53 25.17 -6.73
N ASP A 119 8.19 25.40 -5.59
CA ASP A 119 8.41 26.74 -5.03
C ASP A 119 9.44 27.59 -5.82
N LEU A 120 10.09 27.05 -6.86
CA LEU A 120 11.02 27.81 -7.70
C LEU A 120 10.28 28.55 -8.82
N THR A 121 10.47 29.88 -8.91
CA THR A 121 9.98 30.69 -10.01
C THR A 121 10.64 30.35 -11.36
N PRO A 122 9.97 30.63 -12.49
CA PRO A 122 10.52 30.35 -13.82
C PRO A 122 11.85 31.07 -14.03
N GLY A 123 12.91 30.30 -14.33
CA GLY A 123 14.29 30.79 -14.55
C GLY A 123 15.30 30.37 -13.47
N PHE A 124 14.85 29.94 -12.28
CA PHE A 124 15.75 29.61 -11.17
C PHE A 124 16.19 28.13 -11.13
N GLY A 125 15.36 27.22 -11.68
CA GLY A 125 15.64 25.78 -11.71
C GLY A 125 16.89 25.40 -12.51
N THR A 126 17.17 26.11 -13.61
CA THR A 126 18.34 25.87 -14.49
C THR A 126 19.68 26.21 -13.82
N TRP A 127 19.71 27.21 -12.92
CA TRP A 127 20.89 27.48 -12.09
C TRP A 127 21.05 26.44 -10.98
N ALA A 128 19.96 26.07 -10.31
CA ALA A 128 19.96 25.10 -9.21
C ALA A 128 20.41 23.69 -9.68
N ASP A 129 19.95 23.23 -10.85
CA ASP A 129 20.37 21.96 -11.43
C ASP A 129 21.86 21.97 -11.85
N SER A 130 22.34 23.11 -12.38
CA SER A 130 23.76 23.30 -12.73
C SER A 130 24.68 23.28 -11.50
N ALA A 131 24.21 23.72 -10.34
CA ALA A 131 24.94 23.68 -9.07
C ALA A 131 24.90 22.29 -8.40
N ALA A 132 23.79 21.57 -8.52
CA ALA A 132 23.64 20.20 -8.00
C ALA A 132 24.45 19.17 -8.82
N ALA A 133 24.55 19.34 -10.14
CA ALA A 133 25.39 18.52 -11.02
C ALA A 133 26.88 18.65 -10.69
N ARG A 134 27.34 19.83 -10.25
CA ARG A 134 28.75 20.08 -9.87
C ARG A 134 29.20 19.32 -8.62
N ARG A 135 28.28 18.94 -7.72
CA ARG A 135 28.61 18.12 -6.53
C ARG A 135 28.75 16.62 -6.83
N ARG A 136 28.34 16.16 -8.01
CA ARG A 136 28.47 14.76 -8.45
C ARG A 136 29.61 14.53 -9.44
N GLY A 137 30.36 15.57 -9.81
CA GLY A 137 31.44 15.51 -10.80
C GLY A 137 32.83 15.86 -10.27
N GLY A 138 33.03 15.82 -8.95
CA GLY A 138 34.30 16.15 -8.28
C GLY A 138 35.12 14.93 -7.91
N GLU A 139 35.34 14.01 -8.84
CA GLU A 139 36.38 12.98 -8.72
C GLU A 139 36.98 12.74 -10.11
N ARG A 140 38.07 13.49 -10.36
CA ARG A 140 39.29 13.05 -11.04
C ARG A 140 40.28 14.22 -11.12
#